data_AF-A0A7C5PZR9-F1
#
_entry.id   AF-A0A7C5PZR9-F1
#
_cell.length_a   1.000
_cell.length_b   1.000
_cell.length_c   1.000
_cell.angle_alpha   90.00
_cell.angle_beta   90.00
_cell.angle_gamma   90.00
#
_symmetry.space_group_name_H-M   'P 1'
#
loop_
_entity.id
_entity.type
_entity.pdbx_description
1 polymer ?
#
loop_
_entity_poly.entity_id
_entity_poly.type
_entity_poly.pdbx_seq_one_letter_code
_entity_poly.pdbx_strand_id
1 'polypeptide(L)'
;MTPEQLDARHAEKMKKKKAARDKILATKTKEKGLIIVHTGKGKGKSTAAFGMIFRAIGHGQKTAVIQFVKGAWETGERTILENYPDLCT
;
A
#
# COMPACT_ATOMS: atom_id res chain seq x y z
N MET A 1 11.90 -38.05 4.45
CA MET A 1 12.73 -36.85 4.63
C MET A 1 12.69 -36.49 6.10
N THR A 2 13.83 -36.25 6.73
CA THR A 2 13.92 -35.76 8.11
C THR A 2 13.46 -34.30 8.18
N PRO A 3 13.06 -33.79 9.36
CA PRO A 3 12.73 -32.37 9.55
C PRO A 3 13.84 -31.44 9.05
N GLU A 4 15.11 -31.78 9.31
CA GLU A 4 16.28 -31.01 8.87
C GLU A 4 16.40 -30.96 7.34
N GLN A 5 16.07 -32.04 6.64
CA GLN A 5 16.04 -32.08 5.18
C GLN A 5 14.90 -31.23 4.60
N LEU A 6 13.77 -31.13 5.28
CA LEU A 6 12.66 -30.26 4.90
C LEU A 6 13.02 -28.78 5.09
N ASP A 7 13.67 -28.44 6.20
CA ASP A 7 14.14 -27.09 6.50
C ASP A 7 15.23 -26.64 5.54
N ALA A 8 16.20 -27.51 5.25
CA ALA A 8 17.23 -27.25 4.24
C ALA A 8 16.61 -27.00 2.86
N ARG A 9 15.64 -27.83 2.44
CA ARG A 9 14.90 -27.63 1.18
C ARG A 9 14.12 -26.32 1.17
N HIS A 10 13.50 -25.94 2.30
CA HIS A 10 12.76 -24.70 2.43
C HIS A 10 13.69 -23.47 2.38
N ALA A 11 14.83 -23.51 3.08
CA ALA A 11 15.84 -22.47 3.05
C ALA A 11 16.40 -22.26 1.64
N GLU A 12 16.71 -23.34 0.93
CA GLU A 12 17.17 -23.27 -0.47
C GLU A 12 16.09 -22.68 -1.40
N LYS A 13 14.81 -23.04 -1.22
CA LYS A 13 13.69 -22.44 -1.96
C LYS A 13 13.57 -20.93 -1.66
N MET A 14 13.73 -20.53 -0.41
CA MET A 14 13.65 -19.12 -0.01
C MET A 14 14.84 -18.32 -0.54
N LYS A 15 16.06 -18.87 -0.52
CA LYS A 15 17.25 -18.26 -1.15
C LYS A 15 17.02 -17.98 -2.63
N LYS A 16 16.48 -18.95 -3.37
CA LYS A 16 16.15 -18.79 -4.81
C LYS A 16 15.11 -17.67 -5.03
N LYS A 17 14.05 -17.63 -4.21
CA LYS A 17 13.04 -16.54 -4.28
C LYS A 17 13.64 -15.18 -3.96
N LYS A 18 14.51 -15.09 -2.95
CA LYS A 18 15.20 -13.86 -2.56
C LYS A 18 16.08 -13.37 -3.72
N ALA A 19 16.92 -14.24 -4.29
CA ALA A 19 17.79 -13.88 -5.42
C ALA A 19 17.00 -13.36 -6.63
N ALA A 20 15.86 -13.98 -6.96
CA ALA A 20 14.99 -13.50 -8.03
C ALA A 20 14.38 -12.11 -7.71
N ARG A 21 13.97 -11.88 -6.46
CA ARG A 21 13.40 -10.61 -6.03
C ARG A 21 14.43 -9.49 -5.97
N ASP A 22 15.64 -9.79 -5.50
CA ASP A 22 16.77 -8.86 -5.46
C ASP A 22 17.15 -8.42 -6.88
N LYS A 23 17.17 -9.34 -7.85
CA LYS A 23 17.40 -9.01 -9.27
C LYS A 23 16.33 -8.08 -9.84
N ILE A 24 15.06 -8.24 -9.45
CA ILE A 24 13.96 -7.35 -9.87
C ILE A 24 14.10 -5.98 -9.22
N LEU A 25 14.50 -5.90 -7.94
CA LEU A 25 14.69 -4.64 -7.23
C LEU A 25 15.90 -3.85 -7.75
N ALA A 26 16.97 -4.53 -8.16
CA ALA A 26 18.17 -3.88 -8.70
C ALA A 26 17.90 -2.98 -9.92
N THR A 27 16.82 -3.23 -10.67
CA THR A 27 16.43 -2.41 -11.83
C THR A 27 15.49 -1.25 -11.47
N LYS A 28 14.95 -1.20 -10.25
CA LYS A 28 13.99 -0.20 -9.78
C LYS A 28 14.65 0.89 -8.94
N THR A 29 15.63 1.59 -9.52
CA THR A 29 16.44 2.62 -8.82
C THR A 29 15.88 4.03 -8.87
N LYS A 30 14.83 4.28 -9.66
CA LYS A 30 14.25 5.62 -9.84
C LYS A 30 13.10 5.85 -8.88
N GLU A 31 13.21 6.91 -8.08
CA GLU A 31 12.10 7.45 -7.31
C GLU A 31 11.30 8.42 -8.17
N LYS A 32 9.97 8.22 -8.21
CA LYS A 32 9.04 9.06 -8.95
C LYS A 32 7.63 8.92 -8.40
N GLY A 33 6.78 9.90 -8.69
CA GLY A 33 5.34 9.79 -8.46
C GLY A 33 4.74 8.62 -9.25
N LEU A 34 3.77 7.93 -8.64
CA LEU A 34 3.06 6.80 -9.24
C LEU A 34 1.57 7.12 -9.35
N ILE A 35 0.93 6.60 -10.39
CA ILE A 35 -0.52 6.57 -10.53
C ILE A 35 -0.98 5.15 -10.17
N ILE A 36 -1.82 5.04 -9.15
CA ILE A 36 -2.33 3.76 -8.64
C ILE A 36 -3.83 3.72 -8.87
N VAL A 37 -4.30 2.71 -9.60
CA VAL A 37 -5.71 2.54 -9.95
C VAL A 37 -6.28 1.35 -9.20
N HIS A 38 -7.15 1.60 -8.22
CA HIS A 38 -7.96 0.57 -7.59
C HIS A 38 -9.29 0.41 -8.33
N THR A 39 -9.43 -0.67 -9.09
CA THR A 39 -10.63 -0.95 -9.91
C THR A 39 -11.19 -2.36 -9.64
N GLY A 40 -12.32 -2.68 -10.27
CA GLY A 40 -13.02 -3.97 -10.16
C GLY A 40 -14.30 -3.91 -9.34
N LYS A 41 -15.10 -4.98 -9.42
CA LYS A 41 -16.42 -5.07 -8.77
C LYS A 41 -16.35 -5.32 -7.26
N GLY A 42 -15.20 -5.78 -6.76
CA GLY A 42 -14.99 -6.06 -5.34
C GLY A 42 -15.10 -4.82 -4.44
N LYS A 43 -15.48 -5.05 -3.18
CA LYS A 43 -15.40 -4.04 -2.11
C LYS A 43 -13.93 -3.77 -1.76
N GLY A 44 -13.63 -2.58 -1.22
CA GLY A 44 -12.31 -2.22 -0.70
C GLY A 44 -11.47 -1.26 -1.54
N LYS A 45 -11.97 -0.80 -2.71
CA LYS A 45 -11.24 0.18 -3.55
C LYS A 45 -10.96 1.48 -2.80
N SER A 46 -12.00 2.09 -2.24
CA SER A 46 -11.89 3.33 -1.48
C SER A 46 -11.08 3.13 -0.21
N THR A 47 -11.30 2.03 0.51
CA THR A 47 -10.56 1.70 1.74
C THR A 47 -9.06 1.53 1.48
N ALA A 48 -8.67 0.92 0.35
CA ALA A 48 -7.27 0.81 -0.04
C ALA A 48 -6.64 2.18 -0.36
N ALA A 49 -7.39 3.06 -1.04
CA ALA A 49 -6.95 4.43 -1.31
C ALA A 49 -6.76 5.23 -0.01
N PHE A 50 -7.74 5.20 0.89
CA PHE A 50 -7.63 5.86 2.21
C PHE A 50 -6.51 5.28 3.06
N GLY A 51 -6.27 3.96 3.02
CA GLY A 51 -5.14 3.35 3.70
C GLY A 51 -3.78 3.89 3.23
N MET A 52 -3.64 4.25 1.95
CA MET A 52 -2.43 4.93 1.47
C MET A 52 -2.33 6.38 1.94
N ILE A 53 -3.46 7.10 1.99
CA ILE A 53 -3.52 8.47 2.52
C ILE A 53 -3.12 8.48 4.00
N PHE A 54 -3.70 7.61 4.82
CA PHE A 54 -3.35 7.50 6.25
C PHE A 54 -1.89 7.13 6.47
N ARG A 55 -1.33 6.26 5.62
CA ARG A 55 0.11 5.96 5.66
C ARG A 55 0.95 7.21 5.35
N ALA A 56 0.58 7.98 4.32
CA ALA A 56 1.28 9.20 3.95
C ALA A 56 1.20 10.26 5.08
N ILE A 57 0.02 10.45 5.67
CA ILE A 57 -0.19 11.33 6.84
C ILE A 57 0.64 10.87 8.03
N GLY A 58 0.71 9.56 8.30
CA GLY A 58 1.56 8.99 9.36
C GLY A 58 3.07 9.26 9.16
N HIS A 59 3.49 9.58 7.94
CA HIS A 59 4.85 10.04 7.62
C HIS A 59 4.97 11.57 7.47
N GLY A 60 3.93 12.33 7.85
CA GLY A 60 3.91 13.80 7.75
C GLY A 60 3.83 14.34 6.32
N GLN A 61 3.41 13.51 5.35
CA GLN A 61 3.29 13.94 3.96
C GLN A 61 1.96 14.67 3.74
N LYS A 62 1.99 15.73 2.91
CA LYS A 62 0.78 16.44 2.48
C LYS A 62 0.00 15.59 1.48
N THR A 63 -1.32 15.56 1.66
CA THR A 63 -2.26 14.76 0.89
C THR A 63 -3.48 15.59 0.52
N ALA A 64 -4.20 15.16 -0.53
CA ALA A 64 -5.47 15.76 -0.92
C ALA A 64 -6.46 14.68 -1.34
N VAL A 65 -7.73 14.85 -0.97
CA VAL A 65 -8.79 13.86 -1.27
C VAL A 65 -9.96 14.53 -1.99
N ILE A 66 -10.28 14.02 -3.18
CA ILE A 66 -11.44 14.45 -3.96
C ILE A 66 -12.40 13.27 -4.14
N GLN A 67 -13.59 13.37 -3.57
CA GLN A 67 -14.67 12.38 -3.72
C GLN A 67 -15.69 12.86 -4.75
N PHE A 68 -15.79 12.16 -5.88
CA PHE A 68 -16.71 12.52 -6.97
C PHE A 68 -18.17 12.10 -6.72
N VAL A 69 -18.41 11.28 -5.70
CA VAL A 69 -19.76 10.80 -5.35
C VAL A 69 -20.38 11.78 -4.36
N LYS A 70 -21.70 12.03 -4.45
CA LYS A 70 -22.41 12.87 -3.48
C LYS A 70 -22.13 12.33 -2.07
N GLY A 71 -21.38 13.09 -1.27
CA GLY A 71 -21.05 12.82 0.13
C GLY A 71 -22.26 12.98 1.05
N ALA A 72 -23.42 12.44 0.65
CA ALA A 72 -24.66 12.54 1.39
C ALA A 72 -24.59 11.80 2.74
N TRP A 73 -23.59 10.93 2.91
CA TRP A 73 -23.33 10.17 4.13
C TRP A 73 -21.96 10.56 4.65
N GLU A 74 -21.88 10.93 5.93
CA GLU A 74 -20.61 11.06 6.63
C GLU A 74 -19.87 9.72 6.59
N THR A 75 -18.63 9.75 6.12
CA THR A 75 -17.74 8.58 6.11
C THR A 75 -16.72 8.74 7.23
N GLY A 76 -16.50 7.68 8.02
CA GLY A 76 -15.51 7.72 9.10
C GLY A 76 -14.11 8.11 8.62
N GLU A 77 -13.75 7.79 7.37
CA GLU A 77 -12.49 8.22 6.78
C GLU A 77 -12.38 9.75 6.67
N ARG A 78 -13.47 10.44 6.31
CA ARG A 78 -13.50 11.91 6.25
C ARG A 78 -13.35 12.52 7.64
N THR A 79 -14.10 12.04 8.62
CA THR A 79 -14.04 12.54 10.00
C THR A 79 -12.64 12.43 10.58
N ILE A 80 -11.90 11.36 10.27
CA ILE A 80 -10.51 11.22 10.72
C ILE A 80 -9.60 12.24 10.04
N LEU A 81 -9.76 12.48 8.74
CA LEU A 81 -8.93 13.42 7.98
C LEU A 81 -9.11 14.88 8.43
N GLU A 82 -10.29 15.25 8.93
CA GLU A 82 -10.57 16.58 9.49
C GLU A 82 -9.69 16.91 10.71
N ASN A 83 -9.12 15.91 11.39
CA ASN A 83 -8.16 16.12 12.49
C ASN A 83 -6.74 16.47 12.01
N TYR A 84 -6.48 16.44 10.70
CA TYR A 84 -5.17 16.72 10.11
C TYR A 84 -5.24 17.85 9.07
N PRO A 85 -5.73 19.05 9.42
CA PRO A 85 -5.96 20.14 8.46
C PRO A 85 -4.68 20.65 7.79
N ASP A 86 -3.53 20.50 8.45
CA ASP A 86 -2.23 20.91 7.90
C ASP A 86 -1.65 19.89 6.89
N LEU A 87 -2.15 18.66 6.91
CA LEU A 87 -1.62 17.52 6.13
C LEU A 87 -2.61 16.97 5.11
N CYS A 88 -3.91 17.20 5.25
CA CYS A 88 -4.92 16.74 4.31
C CYS A 88 -5.88 17.88 3.93
N THR A 89 -6.04 18.10 2.62
CA THR A 89 -7.03 19.03 2.04
C THR A 89 -8.12 18.28 1.28
#